data_AF-A0A009R6U8-F1
#
_entry.id   AF-A0A009R6U8-F1
#
_cell.length_a   1.000
_cell.length_b   1.000
_cell.length_c   1.000
_cell.angle_alpha   90.00
_cell.angle_beta   90.00
_cell.angle_gamma   90.00
#
_symmetry.space_group_name_H-M   'P 1'
#
loop_
_entity.id
_entity.type
_entity.pdbx_description
1 polymer ?
#
loop_
_entity_poly.entity_id
_entity_poly.type
_entity_poly.pdbx_seq_one_letter_code
_entity_poly.pdbx_strand_id
1 'polypeptide(L)'
;MVIGGGPAGATAAIYAARKGINTGIVAERFGGQVMDTMDIENFTSVQKTQGPKFAAEMEAHVREYDVDIMNLQRVSKITGANQTANGLVAVELENGAKLESKTVILSTGARWR
;
A
#
# COMPACT_ATOMS: atom_id res chain seq x y z
N MET A 1 -6.46 -5.95 3.35
CA MET A 1 -5.43 -5.83 2.29
C MET A 1 -5.41 -4.42 1.76
N VAL A 2 -4.23 -3.84 1.57
CA VAL A 2 -4.04 -2.48 1.05
C VAL A 2 -3.53 -2.58 -0.38
N ILE A 3 -4.13 -1.82 -1.30
CA ILE A 3 -3.74 -1.78 -2.72
C ILE A 3 -3.16 -0.41 -3.04
N GLY A 4 -1.85 -0.38 -3.28
CA GLY A 4 -1.03 0.82 -3.48
C GLY A 4 -0.08 1.06 -2.30
N GLY A 5 1.21 1.23 -2.59
CA GLY A 5 2.28 1.40 -1.60
C GLY A 5 2.73 2.84 -1.37
N GLY A 6 1.91 3.84 -1.70
CA GLY A 6 2.21 5.24 -1.41
C GLY A 6 1.92 5.65 0.04
N PRO A 7 2.01 6.95 0.39
CA PRO A 7 1.81 7.44 1.76
C PRO A 7 0.48 7.00 2.40
N ALA A 8 -0.60 7.03 1.61
CA ALA A 8 -1.92 6.58 2.08
C ALA A 8 -1.94 5.08 2.43
N GLY A 9 -1.34 4.25 1.58
CA GLY A 9 -1.32 2.79 1.79
C GLY A 9 -0.43 2.36 2.95
N ALA A 10 0.76 2.94 3.05
CA ALA A 10 1.65 2.68 4.19
C ALA A 10 1.00 3.09 5.52
N THR A 11 0.37 4.26 5.57
CA THR A 11 -0.34 4.72 6.78
C THR A 11 -1.50 3.78 7.13
N ALA A 12 -2.32 3.39 6.14
CA ALA A 12 -3.40 2.43 6.37
C ALA A 12 -2.89 1.09 6.93
N ALA A 13 -1.77 0.60 6.41
CA ALA A 13 -1.17 -0.65 6.86
C ALA A 13 -0.65 -0.57 8.30
N ILE A 14 0.06 0.51 8.66
CA ILE A 14 0.53 0.76 10.04
C ILE A 14 -0.66 0.73 11.01
N TYR A 15 -1.75 1.44 10.69
CA TYR A 15 -2.92 1.49 11.56
C TYR A 15 -3.62 0.14 11.70
N ALA A 16 -3.74 -0.62 10.61
CA ALA A 16 -4.33 -1.96 10.64
C ALA A 16 -3.47 -2.94 11.46
N ALA A 17 -2.16 -2.96 11.22
CA ALA A 17 -1.22 -3.86 11.91
C ALA A 17 -1.14 -3.57 13.42
N ARG A 18 -1.21 -2.29 13.83
CA ARG A 18 -1.29 -1.89 15.25
C ARG A 18 -2.52 -2.41 15.98
N LYS A 19 -3.55 -2.87 15.26
CA LYS A 19 -4.75 -3.52 15.82
C LYS A 19 -4.68 -5.05 15.75
N GLY A 20 -3.53 -5.62 15.38
CA GLY A 20 -3.34 -7.06 15.26
C GLY A 20 -4.06 -7.67 14.06
N ILE A 21 -4.43 -6.87 13.06
CA ILE A 21 -5.06 -7.37 11.83
C ILE A 21 -3.96 -7.91 10.92
N ASN A 22 -4.12 -9.13 10.41
CA ASN A 22 -3.25 -9.67 9.36
C ASN A 22 -3.34 -8.77 8.11
N THR A 23 -2.26 -8.05 7.84
CA THR A 23 -2.24 -6.92 6.91
C THR A 23 -1.19 -7.15 5.85
N GLY A 24 -1.59 -7.02 4.58
CA GLY A 24 -0.67 -7.02 3.45
C GLY A 24 -0.87 -5.79 2.57
N ILE A 25 0.19 -5.34 1.92
CA ILE A 25 0.24 -4.26 0.94
C ILE A 25 0.63 -4.85 -0.41
N VAL A 26 -0.18 -4.62 -1.43
CA VAL A 26 0.17 -4.89 -2.84
C VAL A 26 0.55 -3.57 -3.49
N ALA A 27 1.78 -3.45 -4.01
CA ALA A 27 2.27 -2.20 -4.57
C ALA A 27 3.09 -2.44 -5.84
N GLU A 28 2.88 -1.60 -6.85
CA GLU A 28 3.73 -1.57 -8.04
C GLU A 28 5.11 -1.02 -7.71
N ARG A 29 5.14 0.01 -6.86
CA ARG A 29 6.37 0.60 -6.31
C ARG A 29 6.05 1.18 -4.94
N PHE A 30 6.69 0.66 -3.89
CA PHE A 30 6.60 1.26 -2.56
C PHE A 30 7.10 2.72 -2.56
N GLY A 31 6.46 3.58 -1.78
CA GLY A 31 6.64 5.03 -1.76
C GLY A 31 5.72 5.78 -2.73
N GLY A 32 5.36 5.19 -3.88
CA GLY A 32 4.50 5.85 -4.87
C GLY A 32 5.12 7.14 -5.41
N GLN A 33 4.31 8.19 -5.63
CA GLN A 33 4.75 9.45 -6.27
C GLN A 33 5.88 10.18 -5.51
N VAL A 34 5.97 10.03 -4.19
CA VAL A 34 7.00 10.75 -3.42
C VAL A 34 8.40 10.28 -3.81
N MET A 35 8.56 9.07 -4.34
CA MET A 35 9.85 8.56 -4.82
C MET A 35 10.48 9.42 -5.92
N ASP A 36 9.65 10.14 -6.68
CA ASP A 36 10.10 10.98 -7.80
C ASP A 36 10.12 12.48 -7.42
N THR A 37 9.94 12.79 -6.13
CA THR A 37 9.98 14.16 -5.60
C THR A 37 11.35 14.47 -5.03
N MET A 38 11.96 15.58 -5.46
CA MET A 38 13.28 16.01 -4.96
C MET A 38 13.21 16.46 -3.51
N ASP A 39 12.62 17.63 -3.25
CA ASP A 39 12.50 18.22 -1.93
C ASP A 39 11.03 18.19 -1.46
N ILE A 40 10.83 17.80 -0.20
CA ILE A 40 9.53 17.83 0.49
C ILE A 40 9.70 18.72 1.72
N GLU A 41 9.01 19.85 1.74
CA GLU A 41 9.10 20.88 2.80
C GLU A 41 7.73 21.18 3.44
N ASN A 42 6.73 20.37 3.11
CA ASN A 42 5.34 20.55 3.54
C ASN A 42 4.79 19.33 4.30
N PHE A 43 5.65 18.42 4.75
CA PHE A 43 5.23 17.33 5.63
C PHE A 43 5.28 17.80 7.08
N THR A 44 4.12 17.89 7.73
CA THR A 44 4.02 18.41 9.10
C THR A 44 5.01 17.69 10.02
N SER A 45 5.72 18.44 10.88
CA SER A 45 6.81 18.02 11.78
C SER A 45 8.18 17.77 11.13
N VAL A 46 8.27 17.71 9.79
CA VAL A 46 9.54 17.57 9.06
C VAL A 46 9.76 18.80 8.19
N GLN A 47 10.69 19.66 8.59
CA GLN A 47 10.95 20.92 7.86
C GLN A 47 11.45 20.69 6.44
N LYS A 48 12.32 19.70 6.25
CA LYS A 48 12.85 19.32 4.94
C LYS A 48 13.24 17.85 4.90
N THR A 49 12.80 17.15 3.86
CA THR A 49 13.25 15.81 3.52
C THR A 49 13.30 15.65 1.99
N GLN A 50 13.71 14.48 1.52
CA GLN A 50 13.73 14.14 0.10
C GLN A 50 12.86 12.92 -0.16
N GLY A 51 12.29 12.83 -1.35
CA GLY A 51 11.36 11.77 -1.73
C GLY A 51 11.84 10.34 -1.43
N PRO A 52 13.01 9.92 -1.93
CA PRO A 52 13.55 8.60 -1.65
C PRO A 52 13.80 8.34 -0.15
N LYS A 53 14.28 9.34 0.58
CA LYS A 53 14.50 9.23 2.03
C LYS A 53 13.18 9.04 2.77
N PHE A 54 12.17 9.86 2.46
CA PHE A 54 10.85 9.79 3.07
C PHE A 54 10.15 8.45 2.80
N ALA A 55 10.26 7.92 1.58
CA ALA A 55 9.73 6.60 1.24
C ALA A 55 10.42 5.47 2.00
N ALA A 56 11.75 5.53 2.16
CA ALA A 56 12.50 4.54 2.93
C ALA A 56 12.15 4.56 4.42
N GLU A 57 12.02 5.76 5.02
CA GLU A 57 11.57 5.93 6.42
C GLU A 57 10.15 5.38 6.63
N MET A 58 9.27 5.58 5.65
CA MET A 58 7.92 5.03 5.65
C MET A 58 7.92 3.51 5.54
N GLU A 59 8.75 2.93 4.67
CA GLU A 59 8.90 1.47 4.56
C GLU A 59 9.42 0.87 5.86
N ALA A 60 10.43 1.51 6.48
CA ALA A 60 10.97 1.09 7.76
C ALA A 60 9.88 1.06 8.85
N HIS A 61 9.04 2.09 8.94
CA HIS A 61 7.94 2.13 9.92
C HIS A 61 6.87 1.07 9.63
N VAL A 62 6.56 0.76 8.37
CA VAL A 62 5.67 -0.36 8.05
C VAL A 62 6.28 -1.69 8.53
N ARG A 63 7.59 -1.89 8.32
CA ARG A 63 8.33 -3.10 8.69
C ARG A 63 8.56 -3.28 10.19
N GLU A 64 8.29 -2.27 11.02
CA GLU A 64 8.23 -2.44 12.48
C GLU A 64 7.08 -3.36 12.91
N TYR A 65 6.11 -3.58 12.02
CA TYR A 65 4.97 -4.46 12.23
C TYR A 65 5.03 -5.65 11.27
N ASP A 66 4.26 -6.70 11.59
CA ASP A 66 4.09 -7.89 10.75
C ASP A 66 3.15 -7.59 9.57
N VAL A 67 3.66 -6.79 8.62
CA VAL A 67 2.97 -6.42 7.38
C VAL A 67 3.67 -7.07 6.20
N ASP A 68 2.92 -7.84 5.42
CA ASP A 68 3.43 -8.43 4.17
C ASP A 68 3.45 -7.39 3.04
N ILE A 69 4.63 -7.03 2.56
CA ILE A 69 4.81 -6.05 1.48
C ILE A 69 5.11 -6.79 0.18
N MET A 70 4.09 -6.92 -0.66
CA MET A 70 4.17 -7.47 -2.01
C MET A 70 4.49 -6.36 -3.02
N ASN A 71 5.78 -6.03 -3.14
CA ASN A 71 6.28 -5.00 -4.06
C ASN A 71 6.39 -5.52 -5.51
N LEU A 72 6.46 -4.61 -6.48
CA LEU A 72 6.50 -4.91 -7.92
C LEU A 72 5.28 -5.72 -8.41
N GLN A 73 4.12 -5.51 -7.77
CA GLN A 73 2.86 -6.17 -8.11
C GLN A 73 1.80 -5.15 -8.51
N ARG A 74 1.04 -5.46 -9.56
CA ARG A 74 -0.11 -4.65 -9.97
C ARG A 74 -1.39 -5.49 -9.91
N VAL A 75 -2.44 -4.90 -9.37
CA VAL A 75 -3.78 -5.49 -9.33
C VAL A 75 -4.47 -5.22 -10.66
N SER A 76 -4.93 -6.29 -11.32
CA SER A 76 -5.66 -6.23 -12.58
C SER A 76 -7.17 -6.24 -12.38
N LYS A 77 -7.65 -6.92 -11.33
CA LYS A 77 -9.09 -7.07 -11.05
C LYS A 77 -9.37 -7.26 -9.56
N ILE A 78 -10.49 -6.72 -9.12
CA ILE A 78 -11.05 -6.94 -7.78
C ILE A 78 -12.47 -7.45 -7.92
N THR A 79 -12.79 -8.54 -7.23
CA THR A 79 -14.14 -9.10 -7.15
C THR A 79 -14.66 -8.95 -5.73
N GLY A 80 -15.82 -8.31 -5.56
CA GLY A 80 -16.38 -8.01 -4.25
C GLY A 80 -16.78 -9.27 -3.48
N ALA A 81 -16.75 -9.21 -2.14
CA ALA A 81 -17.05 -10.35 -1.28
C ALA A 81 -18.43 -10.98 -1.56
N ASN A 82 -19.44 -10.15 -1.89
CA ASN A 82 -20.79 -10.59 -2.26
C ASN A 82 -20.87 -11.32 -3.62
N GLN A 83 -19.81 -11.28 -4.42
CA GLN A 83 -19.71 -11.94 -5.72
C GLN A 83 -18.85 -13.22 -5.64
N THR A 84 -18.30 -13.55 -4.48
CA THR A 84 -17.48 -14.74 -4.25
C THR A 84 -18.23 -15.77 -3.41
N ALA A 85 -17.95 -17.06 -3.63
CA ALA A 85 -18.61 -18.13 -2.90
C ALA A 85 -18.17 -18.24 -1.42
N ASN A 86 -16.95 -17.81 -1.11
CA ASN A 86 -16.37 -17.84 0.24
C ASN A 86 -16.59 -16.54 1.03
N GLY A 87 -17.22 -15.53 0.45
CA GLY A 87 -17.49 -14.25 1.11
C GLY A 87 -16.25 -13.39 1.35
N LEU A 88 -15.15 -13.61 0.60
CA LEU A 88 -13.93 -12.82 0.69
C LEU A 88 -13.76 -11.96 -0.56
N VAL A 89 -13.13 -10.79 -0.42
CA VAL A 89 -12.74 -9.99 -1.57
C VAL A 89 -11.58 -10.70 -2.27
N ALA A 90 -11.75 -11.03 -3.55
CA ALA A 90 -10.71 -11.63 -4.38
C ALA A 90 -9.99 -10.55 -5.19
N VAL A 91 -8.66 -10.59 -5.17
CA VAL A 91 -7.76 -9.64 -5.84
C VAL A 91 -6.88 -10.44 -6.80
N GLU A 92 -6.99 -10.15 -8.09
CA GLU A 92 -6.18 -10.77 -9.14
C GLU A 92 -5.03 -9.83 -9.51
N LEU A 93 -3.81 -10.36 -9.57
CA LEU A 93 -2.62 -9.63 -9.97
C LEU A 93 -2.36 -9.81 -11.48
N GLU A 94 -1.61 -8.89 -12.08
CA GLU A 94 -1.24 -8.98 -13.51
C GLU A 94 -0.39 -10.22 -13.84
N ASN A 95 0.35 -10.76 -12.87
CA ASN A 95 1.12 -12.00 -13.04
C ASN A 95 0.27 -13.28 -12.88
N GLY A 96 -1.05 -13.15 -12.71
CA GLY A 96 -1.98 -14.27 -12.56
C GLY A 96 -2.14 -14.81 -11.14
N ALA A 97 -1.37 -14.31 -10.17
CA ALA A 97 -1.57 -14.67 -8.76
C ALA A 97 -2.90 -14.12 -8.24
N LYS A 98 -3.51 -14.85 -7.28
CA LYS A 98 -4.76 -14.49 -6.64
C LYS A 98 -4.56 -14.38 -5.15
N LEU A 99 -5.07 -13.29 -4.60
CA LEU A 99 -5.06 -12.99 -3.18
C LEU A 99 -6.50 -12.84 -2.69
N GLU A 100 -6.73 -13.19 -1.44
CA GLU A 100 -8.05 -13.05 -0.81
C GLU A 100 -7.94 -12.25 0.47
N SER A 101 -8.95 -11.45 0.77
CA SER A 101 -9.01 -10.70 2.02
C SER A 101 -10.43 -10.40 2.45
N LYS A 102 -10.66 -10.25 3.76
CA LYS A 102 -11.97 -9.82 4.29
C LYS A 102 -12.33 -8.40 3.87
N THR A 103 -11.32 -7.53 3.77
CA THR A 103 -11.48 -6.10 3.47
C THR A 103 -10.32 -5.61 2.61
N VAL A 104 -10.63 -4.66 1.72
CA VAL A 104 -9.65 -4.01 0.85
C VAL A 104 -9.69 -2.49 1.09
N ILE A 105 -8.51 -1.87 1.10
CA ILE A 105 -8.33 -0.41 1.10
C ILE A 105 -7.66 -0.04 -0.24
N LEU A 106 -8.31 0.84 -1.01
CA LEU A 106 -7.76 1.34 -2.27
C LEU A 106 -7.00 2.63 -2.02
N SER A 107 -5.70 2.63 -2.34
CA SER A 107 -4.78 3.75 -2.17
C SER A 107 -3.81 3.85 -3.34
N THR A 108 -4.31 3.63 -4.57
CA THR A 108 -3.51 3.54 -5.81
C THR A 108 -2.98 4.89 -6.31
N GLY A 109 -3.40 6.00 -5.70
CA GLY A 109 -3.02 7.34 -6.13
C GLY A 109 -3.54 7.68 -7.53
N ALA A 110 -2.79 8.53 -8.24
CA ALA A 110 -3.09 8.97 -9.60
C ALA A 110 -1.79 9.14 -10.40
N ARG A 111 -1.90 9.49 -11.68
CA ARG A 111 -0.78 9.91 -12.52
C ARG A 111 -1.05 11.31 -13.05
N TRP A 112 -0.09 12.21 -12.88
CA TRP A 112 -0.15 13.54 -13.46
C TRP A 112 0.03 13.46 -14.99
N ARG A 113 -0.78 14.25 -15.71
CA ARG A 113 -0.73 14.37 -17.17
C ARG A 113 0.18 15.51 -17.58
#